data_AF-A0A6N8FLR2-F1
#
_entry.id   AF-A0A6N8FLR2-F1
#
_cell.length_a   1.000
_cell.length_b   1.000
_cell.length_c   1.000
_cell.angle_alpha   90.00
_cell.angle_beta   90.00
_cell.angle_gamma   90.00
#
_symmetry.space_group_name_H-M   'P 1'
#
loop_
_entity.id
_entity.type
_entity.pdbx_description
1 polymer ?
#
loop_
_entity_poly.entity_id
_entity_poly.type
_entity_poly.pdbx_seq_one_letter_code
_entity_poly.pdbx_strand_id
1 'polypeptide(L)'
;MKENMIAKILFIIGIVNIVLGFIIGLVGAAEDQVVYDAFGMGRVQSGFNFTYFISWATGGFVTGMLFIGFSEIIKLLHVINWKTPMPQQVSNKENLLKETTSPSNKTVQTSVDWTLGETEVEKIKEKYAEYHILDIIPSNVEGYCVVRLQTGAEEFVHVVDINGFGVVEVKDAGIKKTIISWYNDLQK
;
A
#
# COMPACT_ATOMS: atom_id res chain seq x y z
N MET A 1 15.38 -13.10 -2.13
CA MET A 1 14.06 -12.67 -1.61
C MET A 1 14.33 -11.73 -0.44
N LYS A 2 14.02 -10.44 -0.58
CA LYS A 2 14.23 -9.44 0.48
C LYS A 2 13.11 -9.62 1.51
N GLU A 3 13.44 -9.91 2.76
CA GLU A 3 12.43 -10.05 3.82
C GLU A 3 11.73 -8.70 4.05
N ASN A 4 10.43 -8.73 4.34
CA ASN A 4 9.75 -7.52 4.79
C ASN A 4 10.18 -7.22 6.24
N MET A 5 11.10 -6.28 6.43
CA MET A 5 11.51 -5.86 7.78
C MET A 5 10.33 -5.38 8.63
N ILE A 6 9.33 -4.72 8.02
CA ILE A 6 8.17 -4.18 8.74
C ILE A 6 7.32 -5.31 9.31
N ALA A 7 7.05 -6.35 8.52
CA ALA A 7 6.32 -7.53 9.00
C ALA A 7 7.04 -8.19 10.19
N LYS A 8 8.36 -8.33 10.11
CA LYS A 8 9.17 -8.95 11.17
C LYS A 8 9.12 -8.16 12.47
N ILE A 9 9.18 -6.83 12.39
CA ILE A 9 9.06 -5.94 13.56
C ILE A 9 7.67 -6.07 14.18
N LEU A 10 6.60 -6.05 13.38
CA LEU A 10 5.23 -6.21 13.90
C LEU A 10 5.03 -7.55 14.60
N PHE A 11 5.61 -8.63 14.06
CA PHE A 11 5.55 -9.95 14.67
C PHE A 11 6.20 -9.98 16.06
N ILE A 12 7.38 -9.36 16.19
CA ILE A 12 8.10 -9.26 17.47
C ILE A 12 7.30 -8.43 18.48
N ILE A 13 6.73 -7.31 18.06
CA ILE A 13 5.87 -6.47 18.92
C ILE A 13 4.68 -7.28 19.43
N GLY A 14 4.06 -8.10 18.58
CA GLY A 14 2.99 -9.01 18.98
C GLY A 14 3.43 -9.94 20.11
N ILE A 15 4.55 -10.64 19.96
CA ILE A 15 5.10 -11.54 20.99
C ILE A 15 5.38 -10.78 22.29
N VAL A 16 6.05 -9.63 22.21
CA VAL A 16 6.38 -8.81 23.38
C VAL A 16 5.12 -8.38 24.12
N ASN A 17 4.05 -7.99 23.42
CA ASN A 17 2.78 -7.63 24.05
C ASN A 17 2.12 -8.80 24.79
N ILE A 18 2.18 -10.02 24.25
CA ILE A 18 1.66 -11.21 24.94
C ILE A 18 2.44 -11.43 26.25
N VAL A 19 3.77 -11.36 26.19
CA VAL A 19 4.64 -11.55 27.36
C VAL A 19 4.40 -10.45 28.40
N LEU A 20 4.31 -9.19 27.98
CA LEU A 20 4.05 -8.07 28.88
C LEU A 20 2.68 -8.17 29.54
N GLY A 21 1.62 -8.49 28.80
CA GLY A 21 0.29 -8.68 29.37
C GLY A 21 0.25 -9.79 30.41
N PHE A 22 0.99 -10.88 30.18
CA PHE A 22 1.12 -11.96 31.15
C PHE A 22 1.90 -11.53 32.40
N ILE A 23 3.03 -10.83 32.25
CA ILE A 23 3.85 -10.36 33.38
C ILE A 23 3.08 -9.33 34.22
N ILE A 24 2.47 -8.33 33.57
CA ILE A 24 1.69 -7.30 34.25
C ILE A 24 0.50 -7.94 34.97
N GLY A 25 -0.20 -8.86 34.31
CA GLY A 25 -1.29 -9.59 34.93
C GLY A 25 -0.85 -10.38 36.16
N LEU A 26 0.33 -11.02 36.11
CA LEU A 26 0.85 -11.84 37.21
C LEU A 26 1.29 -10.98 38.40
N VAL A 27 2.01 -9.89 38.14
CA VAL A 27 2.47 -8.96 39.18
C VAL A 27 1.30 -8.20 39.78
N GLY A 28 0.40 -7.66 38.96
CA GLY A 28 -0.74 -6.89 39.46
C GLY A 28 -1.86 -7.73 40.06
N ALA A 29 -1.88 -9.05 39.84
CA ALA A 29 -2.81 -9.94 40.54
C ALA A 29 -2.33 -10.36 41.93
N ALA A 30 -1.03 -10.23 42.22
CA ALA A 30 -0.48 -10.46 43.54
C ALA A 30 -0.60 -9.19 44.38
N GLU A 31 -1.79 -8.97 44.95
CA GLU A 31 -2.09 -7.81 45.80
C GLU A 31 -2.39 -8.23 47.24
N ASP A 32 -1.86 -7.45 48.17
CA ASP A 32 -2.21 -7.52 49.58
C ASP A 32 -3.45 -6.66 49.84
N GLN A 33 -4.52 -7.27 50.32
CA GLN A 33 -5.75 -6.57 50.65
C GLN A 33 -5.90 -6.41 52.16
N VAL A 34 -6.27 -5.20 52.59
CA VAL A 34 -6.61 -4.93 54.00
C VAL A 34 -8.07 -5.29 54.21
N VAL A 35 -8.31 -6.37 54.94
CA VAL A 35 -9.66 -6.82 55.31
C VAL A 35 -9.90 -6.40 56.76
N TYR A 36 -10.97 -5.65 57.00
CA TYR A 36 -11.39 -5.27 58.34
C TYR A 36 -12.31 -6.34 58.93
N ASP A 37 -12.00 -6.78 60.15
CA ASP A 37 -12.90 -7.65 60.89
C ASP A 37 -14.10 -6.88 61.48
N ALA A 38 -15.03 -7.61 62.10
CA ALA A 38 -16.23 -7.03 62.72
C ALA A 38 -15.93 -6.02 63.85
N PHE A 39 -14.68 -5.97 64.33
CA PHE A 39 -14.21 -5.04 65.37
C PHE A 39 -13.42 -3.86 64.78
N GLY A 40 -13.32 -3.77 63.45
CA GLY A 40 -12.60 -2.69 62.76
C GLY A 40 -11.08 -2.83 62.81
N MET A 41 -10.54 -4.00 63.20
CA MET A 41 -9.11 -4.26 63.10
C MET A 41 -8.78 -4.74 61.68
N GLY A 42 -7.90 -4.00 61.00
CA GLY A 42 -7.41 -4.37 59.66
C GLY A 42 -6.39 -5.49 59.74
N ARG A 43 -6.62 -6.57 59.01
CA ARG A 43 -5.63 -7.63 58.77
C ARG A 43 -5.22 -7.59 57.30
N VAL A 44 -3.92 -7.72 57.05
CA VAL A 44 -3.39 -7.87 55.70
C VAL A 44 -3.60 -9.33 55.29
N GLN A 45 -4.41 -9.54 54.27
CA GLN A 45 -4.59 -10.84 53.65
C GLN A 45 -3.96 -10.79 52.25
N SER A 46 -2.91 -11.58 52.06
CA SER A 46 -2.31 -11.76 50.74
C SER A 46 -3.20 -12.69 49.91
N GLY A 47 -3.52 -12.27 48.70
CA GLY A 47 -4.41 -13.01 47.80
C GLY A 47 -3.99 -12.89 46.34
N PHE A 48 -4.59 -13.72 45.49
CA PHE A 48 -4.41 -13.63 44.04
C PHE A 48 -5.71 -13.21 43.37
N ASN A 49 -5.71 -12.05 42.72
CA ASN A 49 -6.86 -11.54 41.98
C ASN A 49 -6.91 -12.17 40.58
N PHE A 50 -7.57 -13.32 40.48
CA PHE A 50 -7.75 -14.03 39.19
C PHE A 50 -8.41 -13.18 38.12
N THR A 51 -9.39 -12.34 38.48
CA THR A 51 -10.09 -11.47 37.52
C THR A 51 -9.12 -10.48 36.89
N TYR A 52 -8.25 -9.87 37.71
CA TYR A 52 -7.22 -8.96 37.23
C TYR A 52 -6.23 -9.68 36.31
N PHE A 53 -5.69 -10.82 36.76
CA PHE A 53 -4.77 -11.63 35.96
C PHE A 53 -5.35 -11.98 34.59
N ILE A 54 -6.56 -12.54 34.57
CA ILE A 54 -7.20 -12.99 33.33
C ILE A 54 -7.47 -11.79 32.40
N SER A 55 -7.91 -10.66 32.93
CA SER A 55 -8.19 -9.46 32.11
C SER A 55 -6.94 -8.96 31.40
N TRP A 56 -5.81 -8.87 32.11
CA TRP A 56 -4.54 -8.44 31.53
C TRP A 56 -3.92 -9.48 30.60
N ALA A 57 -3.93 -10.76 30.99
CA ALA A 57 -3.40 -11.83 30.18
C ALA A 57 -4.17 -11.99 28.87
N THR A 58 -5.51 -11.97 28.91
CA THR A 58 -6.34 -12.04 27.70
C THR A 58 -6.23 -10.78 26.85
N GLY A 59 -6.20 -9.59 27.46
CA GLY A 59 -5.97 -8.34 26.74
C GLY A 59 -4.64 -8.36 25.97
N GLY A 60 -3.54 -8.68 26.65
CA GLY A 60 -2.22 -8.83 26.02
C GLY A 60 -2.19 -9.92 24.95
N PHE A 61 -2.87 -11.04 25.18
CA PHE A 61 -2.97 -12.13 24.20
C PHE A 61 -3.72 -11.70 22.93
N VAL A 62 -4.91 -11.12 23.05
CA VAL A 62 -5.74 -10.70 21.91
C VAL A 62 -5.04 -9.61 21.11
N THR A 63 -4.50 -8.59 21.79
CA THR A 63 -3.75 -7.50 21.13
C THR A 63 -2.47 -8.02 20.48
N GLY A 64 -1.74 -8.92 21.14
CA GLY A 64 -0.55 -9.54 20.56
C GLY A 64 -0.85 -10.38 19.32
N MET A 65 -1.92 -11.18 19.37
CA MET A 65 -2.40 -11.96 18.22
C MET A 65 -2.84 -11.06 17.05
N LEU A 66 -3.45 -9.90 17.32
CA LEU A 66 -3.80 -8.93 16.29
C LEU A 66 -2.55 -8.44 15.53
N PHE A 67 -1.47 -8.07 16.24
CA PHE A 67 -0.21 -7.65 15.62
C PHE A 67 0.45 -8.77 14.80
N ILE A 68 0.40 -10.00 15.29
CA ILE A 68 0.89 -11.17 14.54
C ILE A 68 0.06 -11.35 13.25
N GLY A 69 -1.26 -11.27 13.34
CA GLY A 69 -2.14 -11.34 12.16
C GLY A 69 -1.84 -10.25 11.12
N PHE A 70 -1.64 -9.01 11.56
CA PHE A 70 -1.23 -7.92 10.66
C PHE A 70 0.15 -8.14 10.04
N SER A 71 1.11 -8.69 10.79
CA SER A 71 2.41 -9.08 10.23
C SER A 71 2.27 -10.04 9.06
N GLU A 72 1.42 -11.06 9.21
CA GLU A 72 1.17 -12.05 8.17
C GLU A 72 0.48 -11.45 6.95
N ILE A 73 -0.50 -10.57 7.15
CA ILE A 73 -1.19 -9.86 6.07
C ILE A 73 -0.20 -9.00 5.28
N ILE A 74 0.67 -8.23 5.96
CA ILE A 74 1.69 -7.39 5.32
C ILE A 74 2.70 -8.25 4.56
N LYS A 75 3.13 -9.38 5.15
CA LYS A 75 4.03 -10.33 4.48
C LYS A 75 3.39 -10.90 3.22
N LEU A 76 2.11 -11.28 3.29
CA LEU A 76 1.37 -11.81 2.16
C LEU A 76 1.22 -10.76 1.05
N LEU A 77 0.83 -9.53 1.42
CA LEU A 77 0.72 -8.43 0.48
C LEU A 77 2.05 -8.13 -0.21
N HIS A 78 3.15 -8.18 0.54
CA HIS A 78 4.49 -8.01 -0.02
C HIS A 78 4.86 -9.11 -1.02
N VAL A 79 4.52 -10.35 -0.67
CA VAL A 79 4.74 -11.51 -1.52
C VAL A 79 3.89 -11.41 -2.78
N ILE A 80 2.62 -11.02 -2.69
CA ILE A 80 1.73 -10.81 -3.84
C ILE A 80 2.29 -9.69 -4.73
N ASN A 81 2.68 -8.56 -4.14
CA ASN A 81 3.26 -7.44 -4.88
C ASN A 81 4.52 -7.85 -5.68
N TRP A 82 5.28 -8.84 -5.22
CA TRP A 82 6.45 -9.36 -5.94
C TRP A 82 6.21 -10.59 -6.81
N LYS A 83 5.26 -11.45 -6.45
CA LYS A 83 4.98 -12.72 -7.14
C LYS A 83 3.84 -12.62 -8.15
N THR A 84 3.10 -11.52 -8.19
CA THR A 84 2.26 -11.23 -9.34
C THR A 84 3.21 -10.77 -10.44
N PRO A 85 3.54 -11.59 -11.44
CA PRO A 85 4.07 -11.03 -12.66
C PRO A 85 3.00 -10.02 -13.10
N MET A 86 3.35 -8.73 -13.11
CA MET A 86 2.70 -7.78 -14.00
C MET A 86 2.56 -8.52 -15.34
N PRO A 87 1.34 -8.70 -15.88
CA PRO A 87 1.05 -9.69 -16.91
C PRO A 87 2.15 -9.67 -17.97
N GLN A 88 3.02 -10.68 -17.92
CA GLN A 88 4.08 -10.85 -18.88
C GLN A 88 3.37 -11.18 -20.19
N GLN A 89 3.29 -10.18 -21.07
CA GLN A 89 2.90 -10.39 -22.44
C GLN A 89 3.76 -11.53 -23.00
N VAL A 90 3.08 -12.59 -23.43
CA VAL A 90 3.64 -13.56 -24.37
C VAL A 90 4.11 -12.76 -25.57
N SER A 91 5.43 -12.67 -25.71
CA SER A 91 6.09 -12.13 -26.89
C SER A 91 5.78 -13.04 -28.07
N ASN A 92 4.64 -12.85 -28.72
CA ASN A 92 4.39 -13.39 -30.05
C ASN A 92 4.52 -12.25 -31.05
N LYS A 93 5.77 -11.96 -31.41
CA LYS A 93 6.11 -11.32 -32.68
C LYS A 93 5.84 -12.35 -33.75
N GLU A 94 4.66 -12.31 -34.35
CA GLU A 94 4.37 -12.68 -35.74
C GLU A 94 2.86 -12.62 -35.95
N ASN A 95 2.38 -11.50 -36.49
CA ASN A 95 1.60 -11.46 -37.73
C ASN A 95 1.17 -10.02 -38.01
N LEU A 96 1.90 -9.44 -38.96
CA LEU A 96 1.54 -8.24 -39.70
C LEU A 96 0.33 -8.52 -40.61
N LEU A 97 -0.52 -7.49 -40.73
CA LEU A 97 -1.38 -7.17 -41.88
C LEU A 97 -2.63 -8.05 -42.09
N LYS A 98 -3.81 -7.45 -41.88
CA LYS A 98 -4.79 -7.13 -42.94
C LYS A 98 -6.05 -6.43 -42.40
N GLU A 99 -6.38 -5.30 -43.04
CA GLU A 99 -7.71 -4.79 -43.44
C GLU A 99 -8.81 -4.66 -42.34
N THR A 100 -9.66 -3.62 -42.24
CA THR A 100 -10.32 -2.81 -43.28
C THR A 100 -10.96 -1.56 -42.65
N THR A 101 -10.97 -0.50 -43.45
CA THR A 101 -11.70 0.77 -43.42
C THR A 101 -13.19 0.69 -43.02
N SER A 102 -13.68 1.60 -42.14
CA SER A 102 -14.73 2.62 -42.43
C SER A 102 -15.26 3.35 -41.16
N PRO A 103 -15.80 4.57 -41.30
CA PRO A 103 -15.85 5.58 -40.25
C PRO A 103 -17.15 5.52 -39.44
N SER A 104 -17.04 5.69 -38.12
CA SER A 104 -18.18 6.06 -37.29
C SER A 104 -17.75 7.16 -36.34
N ASN A 105 -18.32 8.34 -36.59
CA ASN A 105 -18.33 9.49 -35.71
C ASN A 105 -18.61 9.07 -34.26
N LYS A 106 -17.60 9.18 -33.40
CA LYS A 106 -17.81 9.39 -31.98
C LYS A 106 -17.05 10.63 -31.58
N THR A 107 -17.83 11.68 -31.34
CA THR A 107 -17.46 12.89 -30.63
C THR A 107 -16.70 12.49 -29.36
N VAL A 108 -15.39 12.74 -29.35
CA VAL A 108 -14.51 12.53 -28.21
C VAL A 108 -14.85 13.60 -27.18
N GLN A 109 -15.39 13.20 -26.02
CA GLN A 109 -15.50 14.08 -24.86
C GLN A 109 -14.10 14.43 -24.35
N THR A 110 -13.75 15.71 -24.41
CA THR A 110 -12.40 16.26 -24.20
C THR A 110 -12.15 16.83 -22.80
N SER A 111 -13.04 16.61 -21.82
CA SER A 111 -12.83 17.11 -20.45
C SER A 111 -12.31 16.00 -19.55
N VAL A 112 -11.02 16.06 -19.22
CA VAL A 112 -10.42 15.23 -18.15
C VAL A 112 -10.83 15.86 -16.81
N ASP A 113 -11.70 15.18 -16.07
CA ASP A 113 -12.31 15.67 -14.83
C ASP A 113 -11.58 15.19 -13.56
N TRP A 114 -10.27 14.97 -13.66
CA TRP A 114 -9.45 14.57 -12.50
C TRP A 114 -8.11 15.29 -12.52
N THR A 115 -7.63 15.62 -11.32
CA THR A 115 -6.37 16.34 -11.10
C THR A 115 -5.35 15.42 -10.44
N LEU A 116 -4.08 15.61 -10.77
CA LEU A 116 -2.99 14.97 -10.03
C LEU A 116 -2.85 15.65 -8.66
N GLY A 117 -2.77 14.87 -7.60
CA GLY A 117 -2.35 15.36 -6.30
C GLY A 117 -0.85 15.67 -6.25
N GLU A 118 -0.45 16.50 -5.29
CA GLU A 118 0.96 16.91 -5.12
C GLU A 118 1.88 15.70 -4.84
N THR A 119 1.38 14.72 -4.08
CA THR A 119 2.11 13.49 -3.74
C THR A 119 2.45 12.64 -4.97
N GLU A 120 1.53 12.56 -5.95
CA GLU A 120 1.74 11.83 -7.19
C GLU A 120 2.78 12.53 -8.08
N VAL A 121 2.73 13.86 -8.14
CA VAL A 121 3.71 14.68 -8.86
C VAL A 121 5.12 14.49 -8.31
N GLU A 122 5.27 14.46 -6.98
CA GLU A 122 6.57 14.19 -6.35
C GLU A 122 7.15 12.83 -6.72
N LYS A 123 6.32 11.77 -6.73
CA LYS A 123 6.75 10.42 -7.15
C LYS A 123 7.20 10.39 -8.62
N ILE A 124 6.54 11.15 -9.49
CA ILE A 124 6.93 11.25 -10.91
C ILE A 124 8.28 11.96 -11.02
N LYS A 125 8.48 13.06 -10.29
CA LYS A 125 9.75 13.81 -10.25
C LYS A 125 10.90 12.94 -9.73
N GLU A 126 10.67 12.15 -8.68
CA GLU A 126 11.68 11.24 -8.15
C GLU A 126 12.08 10.18 -9.19
N LYS A 127 11.10 9.56 -9.86
CA LYS A 127 11.35 8.53 -10.86
C LYS A 127 12.11 9.04 -12.08
N TYR A 128 11.81 10.26 -12.53
CA TYR A 128 12.42 10.88 -13.70
C TYR A 128 13.43 11.97 -13.31
N ALA A 129 14.09 11.83 -12.15
CA ALA A 129 15.07 12.82 -11.66
C ALA A 129 16.25 13.06 -12.62
N GLU A 130 16.55 12.10 -13.49
CA GLU A 130 17.60 12.19 -14.51
C GLU A 130 17.15 12.96 -15.78
N TYR A 131 15.87 13.32 -15.87
CA TYR A 131 15.25 13.94 -17.04
C TYR A 131 14.68 15.32 -16.72
N HIS A 132 14.64 16.20 -17.71
CA HIS A 132 13.90 17.46 -17.57
C HIS A 132 12.43 17.22 -17.90
N ILE A 133 11.56 17.31 -16.89
CA ILE A 133 10.11 17.17 -17.06
C ILE A 133 9.55 18.49 -17.59
N LEU A 134 9.03 18.47 -18.82
CA LEU A 134 8.39 19.63 -19.44
C LEU A 134 6.96 19.81 -18.97
N ASP A 135 6.21 18.70 -18.88
CA ASP A 135 4.81 18.72 -18.50
C ASP A 135 4.31 17.37 -17.98
N ILE A 136 3.29 17.40 -17.13
CA ILE A 136 2.59 16.22 -16.62
C ILE A 136 1.10 16.43 -16.83
N ILE A 137 0.53 15.69 -17.78
CA ILE A 137 -0.85 15.86 -18.22
C ILE A 137 -1.68 14.66 -17.77
N PRO A 138 -2.75 14.83 -16.97
CA PRO A 138 -3.66 13.74 -16.62
C PRO A 138 -4.36 13.23 -17.88
N SER A 139 -4.40 11.91 -18.08
CA SER A 139 -5.01 11.33 -19.28
C SER A 139 -6.54 11.23 -19.19
N ASN A 140 -7.19 10.88 -20.30
CA ASN A 140 -8.61 10.53 -20.31
C ASN A 140 -8.96 9.23 -19.57
N VAL A 141 -7.96 8.51 -19.05
CA VAL A 141 -8.13 7.36 -18.19
C VAL A 141 -7.58 7.72 -16.80
N GLU A 142 -8.45 7.62 -15.80
CA GLU A 142 -8.08 7.88 -14.41
C GLU A 142 -6.91 6.99 -13.97
N GLY A 143 -5.98 7.59 -13.22
CA GLY A 143 -4.80 6.88 -12.74
C GLY A 143 -3.68 6.70 -13.78
N TYR A 144 -3.81 7.29 -14.96
CA TYR A 144 -2.74 7.33 -15.96
C TYR A 144 -2.43 8.77 -16.38
N CYS A 145 -1.15 9.12 -16.45
CA CYS A 145 -0.74 10.44 -16.93
C CYS A 145 0.30 10.33 -18.04
N VAL A 146 0.35 11.38 -18.85
CA VAL A 146 1.32 11.57 -19.91
C VAL A 146 2.39 12.51 -19.39
N VAL A 147 3.63 12.04 -19.37
CA VAL A 147 4.80 12.81 -18.93
C VAL A 147 5.63 13.16 -20.15
N ARG A 148 5.82 14.45 -20.41
CA ARG A 148 6.72 14.95 -21.44
C ARG A 148 8.11 15.13 -20.82
N LEU A 149 9.10 14.46 -21.40
CA LEU A 149 10.47 14.48 -20.94
C LEU A 149 11.38 15.01 -22.05
N GLN A 150 12.44 15.70 -21.64
CA GLN A 150 13.50 16.16 -22.52
C GLN A 150 14.86 15.65 -22.02
N THR A 151 15.64 15.06 -22.93
CA THR A 151 17.03 14.66 -22.69
C THR A 151 17.91 15.33 -23.73
N GLY A 152 18.61 16.40 -23.34
CA GLY A 152 19.42 17.17 -24.29
C GLY A 152 18.56 17.80 -25.39
N ALA A 153 18.68 17.29 -26.63
CA ALA A 153 17.95 17.79 -27.80
C ALA A 153 16.74 16.91 -28.20
N GLU A 154 16.50 15.78 -27.53
CA GLU A 154 15.41 14.86 -27.85
C GLU A 154 14.25 15.04 -26.85
N GLU A 155 13.05 15.25 -27.39
CA GLU A 155 11.79 15.24 -26.65
C GLU A 155 11.08 13.91 -26.86
N PHE A 156 10.64 13.28 -25.77
CA PHE A 156 9.86 12.06 -25.85
C PHE A 156 8.77 12.01 -24.77
N VAL A 157 7.74 11.23 -25.06
CA VAL A 157 6.50 11.17 -24.28
C VAL A 157 6.36 9.78 -23.67
N HIS A 158 6.25 9.74 -22.34
CA HIS A 158 5.94 8.51 -21.62
C HIS A 158 4.52 8.54 -21.07
N VAL A 159 3.85 7.39 -21.13
CA VAL A 159 2.58 7.18 -20.43
C VAL A 159 2.89 6.41 -19.17
N VAL A 160 2.44 6.91 -18.02
CA VAL A 160 2.72 6.31 -16.72
C VAL A 160 1.44 6.04 -15.94
N ASP A 161 1.45 4.91 -15.24
CA ASP A 161 0.43 4.45 -14.29
C ASP A 161 0.80 4.93 -12.88
N ILE A 162 -0.14 5.56 -12.20
CA ILE A 162 -0.02 6.12 -10.86
C ILE A 162 -0.96 5.47 -9.84
N ASN A 163 -1.70 4.42 -10.22
CA ASN A 163 -2.66 3.74 -9.33
C ASN A 163 -2.00 2.95 -8.17
N GLY A 164 -0.68 2.79 -8.20
CA GLY A 164 0.08 2.04 -7.20
C GLY A 164 0.82 2.91 -6.19
N PHE A 165 1.65 2.27 -5.36
CA PHE A 165 2.54 2.97 -4.43
C PHE A 165 3.64 3.79 -5.13
N GLY A 166 3.87 3.57 -6.42
CA GLY A 166 4.85 4.29 -7.22
C GLY A 166 4.42 4.44 -8.68
N VAL A 167 5.23 5.19 -9.43
CA VAL A 167 4.96 5.50 -10.84
C VAL A 167 5.53 4.38 -11.70
N VAL A 168 4.73 3.76 -12.56
CA VAL A 168 5.17 2.68 -13.46
C VAL A 168 4.92 3.10 -14.90
N GLU A 169 5.84 2.81 -15.83
CA GLU A 169 5.56 3.11 -17.24
C GLU A 169 4.53 2.12 -17.79
N VAL A 170 3.52 2.61 -18.51
CA VAL A 170 2.47 1.78 -19.10
C VAL A 170 3.07 0.93 -20.21
N LYS A 171 3.07 -0.39 -20.01
CA LYS A 171 3.50 -1.39 -21.00
C LYS A 171 2.34 -1.97 -21.80
N ASP A 172 1.10 -1.80 -21.33
CA ASP A 172 -0.09 -2.22 -22.05
C ASP A 172 -0.25 -1.39 -23.33
N ALA A 173 -0.09 -2.03 -24.49
CA ALA A 173 -0.19 -1.37 -25.78
C ALA A 173 -1.60 -0.84 -26.10
N GLY A 174 -2.65 -1.45 -25.54
CA GLY A 174 -4.03 -0.99 -25.73
C GLY A 174 -4.31 0.30 -24.96
N ILE A 175 -3.91 0.35 -23.69
CA ILE A 175 -4.02 1.54 -22.85
C ILE A 175 -3.07 2.64 -23.37
N LYS A 176 -1.82 2.29 -23.67
CA LYS A 176 -0.84 3.22 -24.24
C LYS A 176 -1.31 3.79 -25.57
N LYS A 177 -1.88 2.98 -26.48
CA LYS A 177 -2.42 3.47 -27.76
C LYS A 177 -3.64 4.36 -27.56
N THR A 178 -4.54 4.01 -26.64
CA THR A 178 -5.71 4.84 -26.31
C THR A 178 -5.29 6.21 -25.79
N ILE A 179 -4.36 6.25 -24.83
CA ILE A 179 -3.86 7.49 -24.24
C ILE A 179 -3.02 8.29 -25.24
N ILE A 180 -2.17 7.65 -26.04
CA ILE A 180 -1.38 8.35 -27.08
C ILE A 180 -2.31 8.89 -28.18
N SER A 181 -3.34 8.16 -28.60
CA SER A 181 -4.31 8.64 -29.59
C SER A 181 -5.03 9.88 -29.06
N TRP A 182 -5.54 9.80 -27.82
CA TRP A 182 -6.18 10.94 -27.15
C TRP A 182 -5.22 12.13 -27.03
N TYR A 183 -3.97 11.89 -26.62
CA TYR A 183 -2.96 12.93 -26.48
C TYR A 183 -2.61 13.59 -27.83
N ASN A 184 -2.50 12.82 -28.91
CA ASN A 184 -2.25 13.35 -30.25
C ASN A 184 -3.44 14.15 -30.80
N ASP A 185 -4.67 13.76 -30.46
CA ASP A 185 -5.87 14.50 -30.84
C ASP A 185 -6.02 15.82 -30.07
N LEU A 186 -5.41 15.95 -28.88
CA LEU A 186 -5.30 17.22 -28.14
C LEU A 186 -4.27 18.20 -28.72
N GLN A 187 -3.31 17.71 -29.51
CA GLN A 187 -2.23 18.52 -30.10
C GLN A 187 -2.54 18.99 -31.53
N LYS A 188 -3.69 18.61 -32.11
CA LYS A 188 -4.19 19.09 -33.40
C LYS A 188 -5.08 20.32 -33.24
#